data_AF-A0A8J7DI38-F1
#
_entry.id   AF-A0A8J7DI38-F1
#
_cell.length_a   1.000
_cell.length_b   1.000
_cell.length_c   1.000
_cell.angle_alpha   90.00
_cell.angle_beta   90.00
_cell.angle_gamma   90.00
#
_symmetry.space_group_name_H-M   'P 1'
#
loop_
_entity.id
_entity.type
_entity.pdbx_description
1 polymer ?
#
loop_
_entity_poly.entity_id
_entity_poly.type
_entity_poly.pdbx_seq_one_letter_code
_entity_poly.pdbx_strand_id
1 'polypeptide(L)'
;MRHVFLTGATGFLRAFLLDELLHQTQAKIYCLVCSTNEHEGLKKIQQNLKKYSLHHPNFSSHVIAIPGDLEQPYLGLPNTLNGLADSAIVCPPMDVKLLDKYLSYFVSSGFLNSPPLRQE
;
A
#
# COMPACT_ATOMS: atom_id res chain seq x y z
N MET A 1 12.44 9.86 8.33
CA MET A 1 11.50 8.74 8.08
C MET A 1 12.31 7.48 7.82
N ARG A 2 12.02 6.36 8.48
CA ARG A 2 12.86 5.15 8.41
C ARG A 2 12.17 3.96 7.71
N HIS A 3 10.84 3.93 7.73
CA HIS A 3 10.01 2.90 7.07
C HIS A 3 8.86 3.58 6.32
N VAL A 4 8.57 3.13 5.10
CA VAL A 4 7.45 3.61 4.28
C VAL A 4 6.67 2.40 3.78
N PHE A 5 5.34 2.44 3.91
CA PHE A 5 4.46 1.44 3.32
C PHE A 5 3.81 2.01 2.05
N LEU A 6 3.91 1.27 0.95
CA LEU A 6 3.42 1.68 -0.35
C LEU A 6 2.47 0.62 -0.92
N THR A 7 1.28 1.05 -1.31
CA THR A 7 0.36 0.21 -2.09
C THR A 7 0.46 0.56 -3.57
N GLY A 8 0.26 -0.43 -4.43
CA GLY A 8 0.24 -0.24 -5.88
C GLY A 8 1.60 0.10 -6.49
N ALA A 9 2.71 -0.38 -5.91
CA ALA A 9 4.07 -0.16 -6.44
C ALA A 9 4.30 -0.70 -7.87
N THR A 10 3.41 -1.58 -8.35
CA THR A 10 3.37 -2.08 -9.73
C THR A 10 2.57 -1.19 -10.70
N GLY A 11 2.04 -0.06 -10.22
CA GLY A 11 1.34 0.94 -11.04
C GLY A 11 2.27 2.01 -11.62
N PHE A 12 1.73 2.86 -12.50
CA PHE A 12 2.47 3.93 -13.16
C PHE A 12 3.00 4.99 -12.18
N LEU A 13 2.11 5.78 -11.58
CA LEU A 13 2.50 6.90 -10.70
C LEU A 13 3.37 6.45 -9.51
N ARG A 14 3.04 5.28 -8.95
CA ARG A 14 3.73 4.73 -7.79
C ARG A 14 5.16 4.25 -8.12
N ALA A 15 5.46 3.92 -9.37
CA ALA A 15 6.83 3.59 -9.79
C ALA A 15 7.78 4.79 -9.61
N PHE A 16 7.34 5.98 -10.03
CA PHE A 16 8.12 7.22 -9.90
C PHE A 16 8.24 7.66 -8.44
N LEU A 17 7.17 7.53 -7.64
CA LEU A 17 7.25 7.79 -6.21
C LEU A 17 8.22 6.83 -5.51
N LEU A 18 8.22 5.54 -5.86
CA LEU A 18 9.17 4.57 -5.33
C LEU A 18 10.60 4.96 -5.70
N ASP A 19 10.85 5.32 -6.95
CA ASP A 19 12.15 5.78 -7.42
C ASP A 19 12.62 7.04 -6.68
N GLU A 20 11.75 8.03 -6.51
CA GLU A 20 12.05 9.24 -5.74
C GLU A 20 12.39 8.92 -4.27
N LEU A 21 11.63 8.03 -3.63
CA LEU A 21 11.88 7.61 -2.25
C LEU A 21 13.24 6.89 -2.11
N LEU A 22 13.63 6.11 -3.12
CA LEU A 22 14.92 5.42 -3.16
C LEU A 22 16.09 6.41 -3.34
N HIS A 23 15.90 7.49 -4.10
CA HIS A 23 16.92 8.51 -4.32
C HIS A 23 17.05 9.51 -3.17
N GLN A 24 15.93 9.93 -2.59
CA GLN A 24 15.90 11.00 -1.59
C GLN A 24 16.07 10.50 -0.15
N THR A 25 15.93 9.20 0.09
CA THR A 25 15.90 8.66 1.45
C THR A 25 16.67 7.36 1.58
N GLN A 26 17.00 7.02 2.82
CA GLN A 26 17.50 5.70 3.19
C GLN A 26 16.39 4.81 3.79
N ALA A 27 15.12 5.13 3.55
CA ALA A 27 14.02 4.39 4.15
C ALA A 27 13.97 2.94 3.63
N LYS A 28 13.49 2.03 4.48
CA LYS A 28 12.99 0.73 4.02
C LYS A 28 11.57 0.91 3.47
N ILE A 29 11.34 0.43 2.26
CA ILE A 29 10.08 0.61 1.54
C ILE A 29 9.40 -0.75 1.42
N TYR A 30 8.27 -0.88 2.10
CA TYR A 30 7.45 -2.07 2.14
C TYR A 30 6.34 -1.92 1.11
N CYS A 31 6.35 -2.74 0.07
CA CYS A 31 5.42 -2.63 -1.04
C CYS A 31 4.43 -3.78 -1.01
N LEU A 32 3.13 -3.47 -0.86
CA LEU A 32 2.09 -4.48 -1.04
C LEU A 32 1.96 -4.83 -2.53
N VAL A 33 2.11 -6.11 -2.86
CA VAL A 33 2.04 -6.62 -4.24
C VAL A 33 1.17 -7.87 -4.30
N CYS A 34 0.26 -7.92 -5.29
CA CYS A 34 -0.45 -9.14 -5.65
C CYS A 34 0.56 -10.15 -6.21
N SER A 35 1.05 -11.04 -5.35
CA SER A 35 1.99 -12.11 -5.64
C SER A 35 1.82 -13.26 -4.65
N THR A 36 2.36 -14.42 -4.99
CA THR A 36 2.32 -15.62 -4.15
C THR A 36 3.43 -15.63 -3.09
N ASN A 37 4.51 -14.87 -3.30
CA ASN A 37 5.62 -14.73 -2.38
C ASN A 37 6.37 -13.40 -2.61
N GLU A 38 7.29 -13.08 -1.70
CA GLU A 38 8.13 -11.89 -1.74
C GLU A 38 9.01 -11.81 -3.00
N HIS A 39 9.65 -12.92 -3.40
CA HIS A 39 10.54 -12.94 -4.56
C HIS A 39 9.81 -12.57 -5.87
N GLU A 40 8.66 -13.18 -6.13
CA GLU A 40 7.82 -12.83 -7.28
C GLU A 40 7.29 -11.40 -7.19
N GLY A 41 6.97 -10.92 -5.98
CA GLY A 41 6.56 -9.54 -5.75
C GLY A 41 7.67 -8.53 -6.10
N LEU A 42 8.91 -8.77 -5.62
CA LEU A 42 10.08 -7.97 -5.93
C LEU A 42 10.38 -7.95 -7.42
N LYS A 43 10.29 -9.10 -8.08
CA LYS A 43 10.46 -9.21 -9.53
C LYS A 43 9.43 -8.36 -10.29
N LYS A 44 8.15 -8.38 -9.89
CA LYS A 44 7.11 -7.52 -10.49
C LYS A 44 7.42 -6.03 -10.31
N ILE A 45 7.84 -5.60 -9.11
CA ILE A 45 8.21 -4.21 -8.86
C ILE A 45 9.42 -3.81 -9.72
N GLN A 46 10.47 -4.64 -9.75
CA GLN A 46 11.68 -4.38 -10.51
C GLN A 46 11.39 -4.30 -12.02
N GLN A 47 10.53 -5.18 -12.54
CA GLN A 47 10.07 -5.13 -13.92
C GLN A 47 9.28 -3.86 -14.21
N ASN A 48 8.44 -3.40 -13.28
CA ASN A 48 7.71 -2.15 -13.42
C ASN A 48 8.65 -0.93 -13.46
N LEU A 49 9.66 -0.87 -12.58
CA LEU A 49 10.67 0.20 -12.63
C LEU A 49 11.45 0.18 -13.95
N LYS A 50 11.92 -1.00 -14.38
CA LYS A 50 12.62 -1.18 -15.66
C LYS A 50 11.79 -0.73 -16.86
N LYS A 51 10.48 -1.01 -16.87
CA LYS A 51 9.54 -0.57 -17.92
C LYS A 51 9.55 0.94 -18.09
N TYR A 52 9.76 1.70 -17.02
CA TYR A 52 9.84 3.16 -17.03
C TYR A 52 11.28 3.69 -17.03
N SER A 53 12.27 2.83 -17.33
CA SER A 53 13.70 3.15 -17.33
C SER A 53 14.22 3.67 -15.97
N LEU A 54 13.56 3.29 -14.89
CA LEU A 54 13.94 3.62 -13.52
C LEU A 54 14.83 2.52 -12.96
N HIS A 55 15.93 2.91 -12.31
CA HIS A 55 16.88 1.96 -11.74
C HIS A 55 17.63 2.59 -10.57
N HIS A 56 17.70 1.85 -9.46
CA HIS A 56 18.46 2.26 -8.29
C HIS A 56 19.36 1.13 -7.78
N PRO A 57 20.67 1.37 -7.55
CA PRO A 57 21.60 0.32 -7.13
C PRO A 57 21.20 -0.39 -5.84
N ASN A 58 20.57 0.34 -4.91
CA ASN A 58 20.17 -0.17 -3.60
C ASN A 58 18.73 -0.72 -3.57
N PHE A 59 18.10 -0.95 -4.72
CA PHE A 59 16.72 -1.47 -4.80
C PHE A 59 16.53 -2.70 -3.90
N SER A 60 17.37 -3.73 -4.05
CA SER A 60 17.19 -5.00 -3.35
C SER A 60 17.44 -4.93 -1.84
N SER A 61 18.16 -3.92 -1.35
CA SER A 61 18.42 -3.74 0.09
C SER A 61 17.41 -2.83 0.79
N HIS A 62 16.65 -2.05 0.02
CA HIS A 62 15.67 -1.09 0.56
C HIS A 62 14.22 -1.46 0.28
N VAL A 63 13.93 -2.22 -0.77
CA VAL A 63 12.57 -2.61 -1.14
C VAL A 63 12.27 -4.01 -0.63
N ILE A 64 11.16 -4.14 0.09
CA ILE A 64 10.62 -5.40 0.61
C ILE A 64 9.24 -5.59 -0.01
N ALA A 65 9.02 -6.68 -0.73
CA ALA A 65 7.71 -6.97 -1.29
C ALA A 65 6.88 -7.79 -0.31
N ILE A 66 5.73 -7.27 0.07
CA ILE A 66 4.77 -7.97 0.91
C ILE A 66 3.73 -8.62 -0.02
N PRO A 67 3.69 -9.96 -0.13
CA PRO A 67 2.68 -10.65 -0.91
C PRO A 67 1.32 -10.44 -0.26
N GLY A 68 0.39 -9.87 -1.01
CA GLY A 68 -0.97 -9.67 -0.53
C GLY A 68 -1.90 -9.32 -1.66
N ASP A 69 -3.13 -9.80 -1.54
CA ASP A 69 -4.16 -9.61 -2.52
C ASP A 69 -5.42 -9.10 -1.83
N LEU A 70 -5.99 -8.03 -2.37
CA LEU A 70 -7.23 -7.47 -1.85
C LEU A 70 -8.42 -8.41 -2.09
N GLU A 71 -8.29 -9.38 -2.99
CA GLU A 71 -9.30 -10.42 -3.22
C GLU A 71 -9.26 -11.55 -2.18
N GLN A 72 -8.21 -11.63 -1.35
CA GLN A 72 -8.12 -12.63 -0.28
C GLN A 72 -9.01 -12.27 0.92
N PRO A 73 -9.36 -13.26 1.77
CA PRO A 73 -10.03 -12.98 3.04
C PRO A 73 -9.32 -11.89 3.84
N TYR A 74 -10.10 -10.99 4.43
CA TYR A 74 -9.60 -9.81 5.13
C TYR A 74 -8.65 -8.95 4.28
N LEU A 75 -8.82 -8.94 2.95
CA LEU A 75 -8.02 -8.16 2.00
C LEU A 75 -6.51 -8.49 2.04
N GLY A 76 -6.16 -9.71 2.46
CA GLY A 76 -4.76 -10.11 2.67
C GLY A 76 -4.08 -9.42 3.86
N LEU A 77 -4.87 -8.85 4.79
CA LEU A 77 -4.38 -8.14 5.97
C LEU A 77 -3.40 -8.96 6.83
N PRO A 78 -3.60 -10.27 7.09
CA PRO A 78 -2.65 -11.06 7.88
C PRO A 78 -1.23 -11.02 7.30
N ASN A 79 -1.08 -11.17 5.98
CA ASN A 79 0.22 -11.09 5.33
C ASN A 79 0.81 -9.68 5.41
N THR A 80 -0.04 -8.66 5.31
CA THR A 80 0.37 -7.26 5.46
C THR A 80 0.92 -6.98 6.86
N LEU A 81 0.21 -7.41 7.91
CA LEU A 81 0.66 -7.25 9.29
C LEU A 81 1.95 -8.03 9.55
N ASN A 82 2.06 -9.26 9.05
CA ASN A 82 3.28 -10.07 9.18
C ASN A 82 4.47 -9.42 8.46
N GLY A 83 4.28 -8.93 7.23
CA GLY A 83 5.34 -8.26 6.47
C GLY A 83 5.77 -6.90 7.05
N LEU A 84 4.92 -6.29 7.88
CA LEU A 84 5.21 -5.03 8.58
C LEU A 84 5.70 -5.23 10.01
N ALA A 85 5.75 -6.46 10.54
CA ALA A 85 6.06 -6.74 11.94
C ALA A 85 7.43 -6.19 12.39
N ASP A 86 8.41 -6.19 11.49
CA ASP A 86 9.76 -5.64 11.75
C ASP A 86 9.89 -4.15 11.44
N SER A 87 8.76 -3.47 11.21
CA SER A 87 8.70 -2.04 10.91
C SER A 87 8.10 -1.26 12.07
N ALA A 88 8.35 0.05 12.09
CA ALA A 88 7.67 0.96 12.99
C ALA A 88 6.25 1.37 12.51
N ILE A 89 5.75 0.77 11.43
CA ILE A 89 4.46 1.13 10.83
C ILE A 89 3.35 0.42 11.59
N VAL A 90 2.47 1.21 12.19
CA VAL A 90 1.29 0.71 12.92
C VAL A 90 0.03 1.14 12.18
N CYS A 91 -0.80 0.16 11.83
CA CYS A 91 -2.11 0.38 11.25
C CYS A 91 -3.15 0.30 12.39
N PRO A 92 -3.65 1.44 12.91
CA PRO A 92 -4.69 1.40 13.93
C PRO A 92 -5.96 0.73 13.38
N PRO A 93 -6.75 0.06 14.23
CA PRO A 93 -8.00 -0.56 13.79
C PRO A 93 -8.93 0.50 13.19
N MET A 94 -9.60 0.14 12.10
CA MET A 94 -10.68 0.95 11.56
C MET A 94 -11.90 0.78 12.47
N ASP A 95 -12.12 1.76 13.35
CA ASP A 95 -13.29 1.79 14.23
C ASP A 95 -14.48 2.46 13.55
N VAL A 96 -15.66 2.31 14.16
CA VAL A 96 -16.91 2.87 13.65
C VAL A 96 -16.84 4.39 13.57
N LYS A 97 -16.14 5.05 14.50
CA LYS A 97 -16.01 6.51 14.53
C LYS A 97 -15.24 7.02 13.31
N LEU A 98 -14.16 6.34 12.94
CA LEU A 98 -13.39 6.67 11.74
C LEU A 98 -14.22 6.42 10.48
N LEU A 99 -14.91 5.28 10.41
CA LEU A 99 -15.78 4.95 9.28
C LEU A 99 -16.90 5.98 9.10
N ASP A 100 -17.56 6.38 10.19
CA ASP A 100 -18.61 7.41 10.18
C ASP A 100 -18.08 8.75 9.66
N LYS A 101 -16.84 9.11 10.02
CA LYS A 101 -16.19 10.31 9.52
C LYS A 101 -15.97 10.26 8.00
N TYR A 102 -15.52 9.12 7.47
CA TYR A 102 -15.37 8.93 6.02
C TYR A 102 -16.71 9.01 5.30
N LEU A 103 -17.73 8.31 5.80
CA LEU A 103 -19.07 8.32 5.20
C LEU A 103 -19.68 9.73 5.23
N SER A 104 -19.55 10.44 6.35
CA SER A 104 -20.02 11.83 6.48
C SER A 104 -19.34 12.75 5.47
N TYR A 105 -18.02 12.62 5.31
CA TYR A 105 -17.27 13.38 4.31
C TYR A 105 -17.78 13.07 2.89
N PHE A 106 -17.92 11.79 2.53
CA PHE A 106 -18.39 11.39 1.20
C PHE A 106 -19.82 11.83 0.89
N VAL A 107 -20.71 11.89 1.88
CA VAL A 107 -22.03 12.49 1.72
C VAL A 107 -21.90 14.00 1.51
N SER A 108 -21.14 14.68 2.36
CA SER A 108 -20.98 16.15 2.28
C SER A 108 -20.30 16.62 0.99
N SER A 109 -19.42 15.79 0.41
CA SER A 109 -18.76 16.07 -0.87
C SER A 109 -19.60 15.71 -2.09
N GLY A 110 -20.78 15.11 -1.91
CA GLY A 110 -21.65 14.65 -3.00
C GLY A 110 -21.16 13.37 -3.69
N PHE A 111 -20.18 12.66 -3.13
CA PHE A 111 -19.72 11.37 -3.66
C PHE A 111 -20.72 10.24 -3.36
N LEU A 112 -21.35 10.27 -2.18
CA LEU A 112 -22.44 9.38 -1.80
C LEU A 112 -23.73 10.17 -1.59
N ASN A 113 -24.87 9.53 -1.86
CA ASN A 113 -26.16 10.04 -1.43
C ASN A 113 -26.36 9.75 0.07
N SER A 114 -27.01 10.67 0.78
CA SER A 114 -27.50 10.38 2.13
C SER A 114 -28.38 9.14 2.09
N PRO A 115 -28.21 8.18 3.01
CA PRO A 115 -29.09 7.03 3.09
C PRO A 115 -30.54 7.50 3.32
N PRO A 116 -31.54 6.80 2.77
CA PRO A 116 -32.94 7.13 3.02
C PRO A 116 -33.23 7.04 4.53
N LEU A 117 -34.08 7.93 5.02
CA LEU A 117 -34.58 7.83 6.39
C LEU A 117 -35.21 6.45 6.58
N ARG A 118 -34.72 5.69 7.56
CA ARG A 118 -35.26 4.36 7.87
C ARG A 118 -36.72 4.57 8.28
N GLN A 119 -37.65 4.04 7.49
CA GLN A 119 -39.04 3.95 7.90
C GLN A 119 -39.14 2.77 8.87
N GLU A 120 -39.64 3.05 10.07
CA GLU A 120 -39.98 2.04 11.09
C GLU A 120 -41.23 1.27 10.70
#